data_AF-A0A1H8TXR9-F1
#
_entry.id   AF-A0A1H8TXR9-F1
#
_cell.length_a   1.000
_cell.length_b   1.000
_cell.length_c   1.000
_cell.angle_alpha   90.00
_cell.angle_beta   90.00
_cell.angle_gamma   90.00
#
_symmetry.space_group_name_H-M   'P 1'
#
loop_
_entity.id
_entity.type
_entity.pdbx_description
1 polymer ?
#
loop_
_entity_poly.entity_id
_entity_poly.type
_entity_poly.pdbx_seq_one_letter_code
_entity_poly.pdbx_strand_id
1 'polypeptide(L)'
;MQSGVFNHTDKGRYTGAYFFNIEDVNPFFEQQGFETIQLITSKGIGGQLTEEHWAYWRERGEEGEIMELVYESAKDPYLLGTASHLLYIGRKK
;
A
#
# COMPACT_ATOMS: atom_id res chain seq x y z
N MET A 1 -13.49 11.81 15.95
CA MET A 1 -13.48 10.90 14.79
C MET A 1 -13.85 9.52 15.30
N GLN A 2 -15.04 9.00 15.00
CA GLN A 2 -15.54 7.73 15.57
C GLN A 2 -15.86 6.67 14.51
N SER A 3 -15.91 7.02 13.23
CA SER A 3 -16.31 6.10 12.14
C SER A 3 -15.33 5.99 10.97
N GLY A 4 -14.24 6.78 10.95
CA GLY A 4 -13.30 6.81 9.81
C GLY A 4 -13.87 7.38 8.50
N VAL A 5 -15.09 7.92 8.52
CA VAL A 5 -15.79 8.41 7.31
C VAL A 5 -15.39 9.86 6.99
N PHE A 6 -14.81 10.08 5.80
CA PHE A 6 -14.63 11.42 5.24
C PHE A 6 -15.83 11.78 4.35
N ASN A 7 -16.80 12.49 4.91
CA ASN A 7 -17.97 12.99 4.17
C ASN A 7 -17.75 14.41 3.68
N HIS A 8 -17.84 14.65 2.38
CA HIS A 8 -17.88 15.98 1.77
C HIS A 8 -18.98 16.05 0.70
N THR A 9 -19.45 17.26 0.36
CA THR A 9 -20.68 17.47 -0.42
C THR A 9 -20.44 17.80 -1.91
N ASP A 10 -19.22 17.66 -2.41
CA ASP A 10 -18.90 18.01 -3.80
C ASP A 10 -19.52 17.01 -4.78
N LYS A 11 -20.27 17.51 -5.77
CA LYS A 11 -20.83 16.68 -6.85
C LYS A 11 -19.72 15.99 -7.65
N GLY A 12 -19.85 14.67 -7.84
CA GLY A 12 -18.99 13.88 -8.74
C GLY A 12 -17.74 13.26 -8.09
N ARG A 13 -17.54 13.44 -6.78
CA ARG A 13 -16.49 12.72 -6.04
C ARG A 13 -17.09 11.52 -5.32
N TYR A 14 -16.31 10.45 -5.23
CA TYR A 14 -16.61 9.32 -4.34
C TYR A 14 -16.51 9.83 -2.90
N THR A 15 -17.64 10.13 -2.28
CA THR A 15 -17.75 10.72 -0.93
C THR A 15 -17.56 9.71 0.20
N GLY A 16 -17.26 8.45 -0.11
CA GLY A 16 -17.04 7.38 0.86
C GLY A 16 -15.63 6.83 0.77
N ALA A 17 -14.66 7.53 1.35
CA ALA A 17 -13.37 6.93 1.66
C ALA A 17 -13.48 6.27 3.04
N TYR A 18 -13.35 4.95 3.08
CA TYR A 18 -13.24 4.19 4.33
C TYR A 18 -11.77 3.97 4.60
N PHE A 19 -11.26 4.65 5.62
CA PHE A 19 -9.91 4.43 6.11
C PHE A 19 -9.92 3.33 7.16
N PHE A 20 -8.83 2.57 7.19
CA PHE A 20 -8.55 1.57 8.21
C PHE A 20 -7.27 1.95 8.92
N ASN A 21 -7.20 1.71 10.24
CA ASN A 21 -5.91 1.72 10.89
C ASN A 21 -5.14 0.47 10.45
N ILE A 22 -3.84 0.62 10.26
CA ILE A 22 -3.00 -0.44 9.67
C ILE A 22 -2.95 -1.65 10.61
N GLU A 23 -2.91 -1.39 11.91
CA GLU A 23 -2.93 -2.39 12.98
C GLU A 23 -4.21 -3.24 12.99
N ASP A 24 -5.31 -2.74 12.41
CA ASP A 24 -6.59 -3.45 12.38
C ASP A 24 -6.73 -4.38 11.16
N VAL A 25 -5.88 -4.23 10.14
CA VAL A 25 -6.00 -4.97 8.87
C VAL A 25 -5.83 -6.47 9.08
N ASN A 26 -4.72 -6.91 9.71
CA ASN A 26 -4.47 -8.34 9.91
C ASN A 26 -5.49 -8.97 10.86
N PRO A 27 -5.78 -8.39 12.05
CA PRO A 27 -6.81 -8.92 12.95
C PRO A 27 -8.18 -9.07 12.29
N PHE A 28 -8.58 -8.13 11.43
CA PHE A 28 -9.84 -8.21 10.70
C PHE A 28 -9.92 -9.48 9.85
N PHE A 29 -8.91 -9.76 9.01
CA PHE A 29 -8.93 -10.95 8.16
C PHE A 29 -8.77 -12.25 8.95
N GLU A 30 -7.95 -12.27 9.99
CA GLU A 30 -7.75 -13.44 10.83
C GLU A 30 -9.03 -13.86 11.57
N GLN A 31 -9.82 -12.89 12.05
CA GLN A 31 -11.15 -13.15 12.63
C GLN A 31 -12.14 -13.74 11.62
N GLN A 32 -11.93 -13.51 10.31
CA GLN A 32 -12.73 -14.10 9.23
C GLN A 32 -12.21 -15.47 8.75
N GLY A 33 -11.23 -16.07 9.44
CA GLY A 33 -10.73 -17.41 9.16
C GLY A 33 -9.57 -17.46 8.15
N PHE A 34 -8.88 -16.35 7.93
CA PHE A 34 -7.65 -16.33 7.15
C PHE A 34 -6.42 -16.56 8.04
N GLU A 35 -5.39 -17.16 7.46
CA GLU A 35 -4.02 -17.11 7.93
C GLU A 35 -3.30 -16.00 7.17
N THR A 36 -2.80 -14.98 7.89
CA THR A 36 -2.02 -13.90 7.29
C THR A 36 -0.66 -14.41 6.86
N ILE A 37 -0.37 -14.29 5.56
CA ILE A 37 0.97 -14.57 5.01
C ILE A 37 1.80 -13.29 5.01
N GLN A 38 1.22 -12.19 4.52
CA GLN A 38 1.93 -10.91 4.45
C GLN A 38 0.96 -9.73 4.32
N LEU A 39 1.38 -8.58 4.84
CA LEU A 39 0.81 -7.27 4.54
C LEU A 39 1.92 -6.40 3.98
N ILE A 40 1.77 -5.93 2.75
CA ILE A 40 2.79 -5.14 2.05
C ILE A 40 2.23 -3.81 1.55
N THR A 41 3.11 -2.87 1.25
CA THR A 41 2.71 -1.66 0.53
C THR A 41 2.53 -1.96 -0.96
N SER A 42 1.60 -1.27 -1.61
CA SER A 42 1.38 -1.44 -3.06
C SER A 42 2.52 -0.92 -3.94
N LYS A 43 3.34 0.01 -3.44
CA LYS A 43 4.37 0.70 -4.22
C LYS A 43 5.76 0.71 -3.62
N GLY A 44 5.96 0.19 -2.40
CA GLY A 44 7.24 0.35 -1.68
C GLY A 44 7.72 1.80 -1.67
N ILE A 45 9.04 1.98 -1.76
CA ILE A 45 9.66 3.29 -2.00
C ILE A 45 9.32 3.89 -3.37
N GLY A 46 8.89 3.05 -4.33
CA GLY A 46 8.51 3.46 -5.67
C GLY A 46 7.37 4.47 -5.71
N GLY A 47 6.54 4.53 -4.65
CA GLY A 47 5.50 5.55 -4.50
C GLY A 47 6.02 6.98 -4.40
N GLN A 48 7.31 7.17 -4.08
CA GLN A 48 7.98 8.47 -3.99
C GLN A 48 8.80 8.81 -5.25
N LEU A 49 8.92 7.89 -6.20
CA LEU A 49 9.67 8.12 -7.43
C LEU A 49 8.80 8.87 -8.43
N THR A 50 9.33 9.98 -8.96
CA THR A 50 8.70 10.73 -10.04
C THR A 50 9.06 10.12 -11.39
N GLU A 51 8.40 10.58 -12.46
CA GLU A 51 8.74 10.16 -13.83
C GLU A 51 10.20 10.48 -14.18
N GLU A 52 10.75 11.61 -13.69
CA GLU A 52 12.15 11.98 -13.90
C GLU A 52 13.10 10.99 -13.21
N HIS A 53 12.78 10.52 -12.00
CA HIS A 53 13.56 9.48 -11.33
C HIS A 53 13.54 8.17 -12.12
N TRP A 54 12.38 7.77 -12.65
CA TRP A 54 12.27 6.56 -13.47
C TRP A 54 13.02 6.69 -14.79
N ALA A 55 12.94 7.85 -15.46
CA ALA A 55 13.68 8.13 -16.68
C ALA A 55 15.20 8.00 -16.45
N TYR A 56 15.71 8.56 -15.35
CA TYR A 56 17.11 8.47 -14.98
C TYR A 56 17.61 7.02 -14.89
N TRP A 57 16.89 6.14 -14.20
CA TRP A 57 17.29 4.73 -14.07
C TRP A 57 17.13 3.94 -15.37
N ARG A 58 16.09 4.26 -16.16
CA ARG A 58 15.86 3.65 -17.46
C ARG A 58 16.97 3.97 -18.45
N GLU A 59 17.41 5.22 -18.51
CA GLU A 59 18.53 5.66 -19.37
C GLU A 59 19.86 4.99 -19.00
N ARG A 60 20.03 4.63 -17.72
CA ARG A 60 21.20 3.90 -17.22
C ARG A 60 21.13 2.39 -17.46
N GLY A 61 19.97 1.86 -17.88
CA GLY A 61 19.73 0.41 -17.99
C GLY A 61 19.60 -0.28 -16.62
N GLU A 62 19.38 0.48 -15.54
CA GLU A 62 19.35 0.00 -14.15
C GLU A 62 17.91 -0.11 -13.61
N GLU A 63 16.89 0.08 -14.45
CA GLU A 63 15.47 0.01 -14.05
C GLU A 63 15.12 -1.30 -13.33
N GLY A 64 15.70 -2.43 -13.77
CA GLY A 64 15.48 -3.74 -13.13
C GLY A 64 15.99 -3.81 -11.69
N GLU A 65 17.17 -3.24 -11.42
CA GLU A 65 17.76 -3.22 -10.08
C GLU A 65 16.92 -2.35 -9.12
N ILE A 66 16.45 -1.21 -9.62
CA ILE A 66 15.55 -0.33 -8.87
C ILE A 66 14.20 -1.00 -8.63
N MET A 67 13.66 -1.74 -9.60
CA MET A 67 12.43 -2.50 -9.41
C MET A 67 12.57 -3.57 -8.33
N GLU A 68 13.71 -4.26 -8.24
CA GLU A 68 13.96 -5.22 -7.17
C GLU A 68 14.00 -4.53 -5.80
N LEU A 69 14.65 -3.37 -5.68
CA LEU A 69 14.62 -2.56 -4.45
C LEU A 69 13.20 -2.11 -4.09
N VAL A 70 12.38 -1.77 -5.07
CA VAL A 70 10.97 -1.44 -4.85
C VAL A 70 10.21 -2.65 -4.29
N TYR A 71 10.39 -3.85 -4.87
CA TYR A 71 9.75 -5.07 -4.38
C TYR A 71 10.18 -5.47 -2.97
N GLU A 72 11.48 -5.38 -2.67
CA GLU A 72 11.97 -5.67 -1.32
C GLU A 72 11.47 -4.64 -0.31
N SER A 73 11.51 -3.36 -0.66
CA SER A 73 10.99 -2.31 0.22
C SER A 73 9.49 -2.44 0.46
N ALA A 74 8.72 -3.00 -0.49
CA ALA A 74 7.29 -3.15 -0.32
C ALA A 74 6.93 -4.02 0.90
N LYS A 75 7.82 -4.95 1.26
CA LYS A 75 7.69 -5.89 2.38
C LYS A 75 8.09 -5.29 3.74
N ASP A 76 8.65 -4.09 3.77
CA ASP A 76 9.09 -3.45 5.02
C ASP A 76 7.86 -2.93 5.81
N PRO A 77 7.60 -3.45 7.03
CA PRO A 77 6.48 -3.01 7.84
C PRO A 77 6.54 -1.53 8.23
N TYR A 78 7.74 -0.92 8.30
CA TYR A 78 7.89 0.50 8.62
C TYR A 78 7.45 1.42 7.49
N LEU A 79 7.30 0.90 6.27
CA LEU A 79 6.80 1.65 5.12
C LEU A 79 5.29 1.61 4.97
N LEU A 80 4.57 0.75 5.71
CA LEU A 80 3.10 0.61 5.62
C LEU A 80 2.38 1.95 5.79
N GLY A 81 2.84 2.80 6.72
CA GLY A 81 2.25 4.11 6.99
C GLY A 81 2.44 5.16 5.88
N THR A 82 3.33 4.92 4.93
CA THR A 82 3.62 5.85 3.83
C THR A 82 2.82 5.55 2.56
N ALA A 83 2.16 4.39 2.51
CA ALA A 83 1.47 3.93 1.33
C ALA A 83 0.00 4.36 1.30
N SER A 84 -0.49 4.81 0.14
CA SER A 84 -1.92 5.08 -0.05
C SER A 84 -2.78 3.82 -0.15
N HIS A 85 -2.16 2.68 -0.49
CA HIS A 85 -2.82 1.38 -0.58
C HIS A 85 -1.91 0.28 -0.06
N LEU A 86 -2.50 -0.66 0.69
CA LEU A 86 -1.86 -1.87 1.19
C LEU A 86 -2.38 -3.09 0.43
N LEU A 87 -1.53 -4.11 0.28
CA LEU A 87 -1.91 -5.42 -0.23
C LEU A 87 -1.82 -6.44 0.91
N TYR A 88 -2.98 -6.97 1.30
CA TYR A 88 -3.08 -8.11 2.20
C TYR A 88 -2.99 -9.42 1.41
N ILE A 89 -2.11 -10.32 1.85
CA ILE A 89 -1.94 -11.67 1.30
C ILE A 89 -2.26 -12.64 2.42
N GLY A 90 -3.37 -13.35 2.30
CA GLY A 90 -3.78 -14.36 3.27
C GLY A 90 -4.23 -15.65 2.59
N ARG A 91 -4.14 -16.75 3.33
CA ARG A 91 -4.64 -18.06 2.93
C ARG A 91 -5.90 -18.37 3.71
N LYS A 92 -6.98 -18.72 3.01
CA LYS A 92 -8.21 -19.17 3.66
C LYS A 92 -7.98 -20.54 4.30
N LYS A 93 -8.37 -20.69 5.56
CA LYS A 93 -8.39 -21.98 6.26
C LYS A 93 -9.50 -22.89 5.75
#